data_AF-A0A1S3J1Y6-F1
#
_entry.id   AF-A0A1S3J1Y6-F1
#
_cell.length_a   1.000
_cell.length_b   1.000
_cell.length_c   1.000
_cell.angle_alpha   90.00
_cell.angle_beta   90.00
_cell.angle_gamma   90.00
#
_symmetry.space_group_name_H-M   'P 1'
#
loop_
_entity.id
_entity.type
_entity.pdbx_description
1 polymer ?
#
loop_
_entity_poly.entity_id
_entity_poly.type
_entity_poly.pdbx_seq_one_letter_code
_entity_poly.pdbx_strand_id
1 'polypeptide(L)'
;MKMAEGCSNIATGHPPVSIDYLKRTEANEIQDKATRLLTDRAKQDHFENDSDSEADEVFQKKFSYSSLRRSERYRNEIDDLKIRLEEANCEIRKLRRREETMRRQHEDVCQSYKAATKTIFHLQASNDNVSQKMTESFDKCLSLRTVSPDTTSEIINEIHRNGQNVIDTLKREINEALQKKEAGPNYGVTDTELKTFSKLYAPKLDEKWRSFSLALGLTEDAINGLGARHDPQKFGYEMLLFQVLKHWSRTTQNVSSQQIIQAAEAVGVERGAVDSGCANVPDVADVQAVFKADPGLEGFCSRLADSLGSQWRHLARRLGMHGEYLDRLEVIYGKFGSSELVWCVLEHWVKTSKTPSRDDLERAVHEIGAFYVQDEPMEPLHRDVIHHNLAYLYKELMSVELLFPGLLQKRVISQALVDEIKICRGDSERKMKFLAMLPNLGCRAFPAFIEEVDRRQRHVAQKLREDVARRGGDLVEPEKPMVNTETQPCQHQVPSGEPQNCVINDCSTSENRRRPTQLNVKKRIRKGTQDKVPMPTGKLRNMEGALVSAESDSSHLTMANNDQQLCTVNGDDASGNRQILNQNGNEQNVLRQRRVNCASSNTLMQGGAHIVRVPRNRRRRPQETEKNRKCCVVS
;
A
#
# COMPACT_ATOMS: atom_id res chain seq x y z
N MET A 1 28.71 11.39 -25.74
CA MET A 1 29.24 11.81 -24.42
C MET A 1 28.13 12.15 -23.41
N LYS A 2 27.32 13.21 -23.57
CA LYS A 2 26.35 13.69 -22.54
C LYS A 2 25.42 12.66 -21.86
N MET A 3 25.12 11.51 -22.48
CA MET A 3 24.35 10.44 -21.81
C MET A 3 25.15 9.67 -20.74
N ALA A 4 26.48 9.62 -20.81
CA ALA A 4 27.31 8.90 -19.85
C ALA A 4 27.40 9.59 -18.48
N GLU A 5 27.30 10.93 -18.46
CA GLU A 5 27.37 11.74 -17.25
C GLU A 5 26.10 11.60 -16.38
N GLY A 6 24.94 11.36 -17.02
CA GLY A 6 23.66 11.18 -16.32
C GLY A 6 23.64 9.99 -15.36
N CYS A 7 24.25 8.86 -15.73
CA CYS A 7 24.29 7.66 -14.90
C CYS A 7 25.16 7.81 -13.63
N SER A 8 26.11 8.76 -13.61
CA SER A 8 26.98 8.98 -12.45
C SER A 8 26.26 9.65 -11.28
N ASN A 9 25.24 10.47 -11.56
CA ASN A 9 24.58 11.31 -10.55
C ASN A 9 23.45 10.61 -9.79
N ILE A 10 23.07 9.39 -10.19
CA ILE A 10 22.07 8.58 -9.48
C ILE A 10 22.71 7.83 -8.29
N ALA A 11 24.03 7.63 -8.31
CA ALA A 11 24.77 6.83 -7.32
C ALA A 11 25.02 7.53 -5.97
N THR A 12 24.64 8.80 -5.80
CA THR A 12 24.87 9.59 -4.58
C THR A 12 23.63 9.77 -3.70
N GLY A 13 22.50 9.15 -4.05
CA GLY A 13 21.34 9.08 -3.17
C GLY A 13 21.70 8.35 -1.86
N HIS A 14 21.52 9.00 -0.71
CA HIS A 14 21.77 8.38 0.58
C HIS A 14 20.97 7.07 0.70
N PRO A 15 21.60 5.95 1.14
CA PRO A 15 20.91 4.68 1.25
C PRO A 15 19.72 4.80 2.21
N PRO A 16 18.58 4.14 1.93
CA PRO A 16 17.44 4.14 2.84
C PRO A 16 17.88 3.62 4.21
N VAL A 17 17.28 4.15 5.29
CA VAL A 17 17.57 3.74 6.67
C VAL A 17 17.40 2.24 6.78
N SER A 18 18.52 1.51 6.82
CA SER A 18 18.50 0.06 6.63
C SER A 18 17.69 -0.60 7.74
N ILE A 19 16.94 -1.64 7.38
CA ILE A 19 16.24 -2.49 8.36
C ILE A 19 17.27 -3.11 9.33
N ASP A 20 18.51 -3.33 8.87
CA ASP A 20 19.62 -3.78 9.71
C ASP A 20 20.10 -2.70 10.70
N TYR A 21 19.86 -1.40 10.45
CA TYR A 21 20.09 -0.33 11.44
C TYR A 21 19.02 -0.38 12.53
N LEU A 22 17.73 -0.38 12.17
CA LEU A 22 16.63 -0.40 13.13
C LEU A 22 16.66 -1.64 14.04
N LYS A 23 16.93 -2.84 13.49
CA LYS A 23 17.07 -4.06 14.30
C LYS A 23 18.36 -4.10 15.15
N ARG A 24 19.43 -3.41 14.74
CA ARG A 24 20.61 -3.22 15.61
C ARG A 24 20.29 -2.27 16.77
N THR A 25 19.47 -1.23 16.56
CA THR A 25 19.01 -0.36 17.65
C THR A 25 18.19 -1.13 18.68
N GLU A 26 17.21 -1.94 18.27
CA GLU A 26 16.45 -2.80 19.21
C GLU A 26 17.36 -3.78 19.96
N ALA A 27 18.30 -4.45 19.28
CA ALA A 27 19.26 -5.35 19.91
C ALA A 27 20.16 -4.64 20.94
N ASN A 28 20.61 -3.42 20.62
CA ASN A 28 21.39 -2.59 21.54
C ASN A 28 20.56 -2.18 22.76
N GLU A 29 19.30 -1.75 22.59
CA GLU A 29 18.41 -1.38 23.70
C GLU A 29 18.12 -2.57 24.65
N ILE A 30 17.93 -3.78 24.10
CA ILE A 30 17.81 -5.02 24.87
C ILE A 30 19.08 -5.30 25.67
N GLN A 31 20.26 -5.15 25.06
CA GLN A 31 21.55 -5.40 25.71
C GLN A 31 21.89 -4.32 26.77
N ASP A 32 21.53 -3.07 26.54
CA ASP A 32 21.61 -1.97 27.51
C ASP A 32 20.74 -2.25 28.74
N LYS A 33 19.50 -2.71 28.52
CA LYS A 33 18.58 -3.06 29.61
C LYS A 33 19.13 -4.22 30.45
N ALA A 34 19.62 -5.28 29.80
CA ALA A 34 20.23 -6.42 30.48
C ALA A 34 21.47 -6.01 31.29
N THR A 35 22.32 -5.14 30.73
CA THR A 35 23.50 -4.59 31.43
C THR A 35 23.13 -3.80 32.69
N ARG A 36 22.06 -2.99 32.64
CA ARG A 36 21.55 -2.25 33.80
C ARG A 36 21.05 -3.19 34.91
N LEU A 37 20.23 -4.18 34.57
CA LEU A 37 19.72 -5.17 35.52
C LEU A 37 20.84 -5.98 36.19
N LEU A 38 21.88 -6.36 35.44
CA LEU A 38 23.08 -7.00 36.01
C LEU A 38 23.86 -6.07 36.94
N THR A 39 23.99 -4.79 36.58
CA THR A 39 24.69 -3.77 37.38
C THR A 39 23.97 -3.48 38.68
N ASP A 40 22.64 -3.36 38.65
CA ASP A 40 21.84 -3.07 39.85
C ASP A 40 21.76 -4.28 40.79
N ARG A 41 21.75 -5.50 40.23
CA ARG A 41 21.95 -6.71 41.03
C ARG A 41 23.33 -6.75 41.70
N ALA A 42 24.41 -6.44 40.99
CA ALA A 42 25.76 -6.44 41.57
C ALA A 42 25.92 -5.44 42.73
N LYS A 43 25.21 -4.29 42.69
CA LYS A 43 25.13 -3.35 43.83
C LYS A 43 24.37 -3.95 45.02
N GLN A 44 23.28 -4.68 44.76
CA GLN A 44 22.49 -5.33 45.81
C GLN A 44 23.26 -6.49 46.47
N ASP A 45 23.92 -7.32 45.66
CA ASP A 45 24.79 -8.41 46.13
C ASP A 45 25.97 -7.87 46.97
N HIS A 46 26.47 -6.65 46.72
CA HIS A 46 27.43 -5.95 47.58
C HIS A 46 26.82 -5.53 48.93
N PHE A 47 25.62 -4.94 48.92
CA PHE A 47 24.95 -4.40 50.10
C PHE A 47 24.58 -5.47 51.15
N GLU A 48 24.48 -6.74 50.74
CA GLU A 48 24.22 -7.88 51.64
C GLU A 48 25.49 -8.42 52.34
N ASN A 49 26.69 -7.89 52.03
CA ASN A 49 27.97 -8.33 52.63
C ASN A 49 28.57 -7.34 53.66
N ASP A 50 28.14 -6.07 53.70
CA ASP A 50 28.75 -5.03 54.56
C ASP A 50 28.03 -4.86 55.93
N SER A 51 27.14 -5.78 56.33
CA SER A 51 26.20 -5.59 57.44
C SER A 51 26.40 -6.52 58.65
N ASP A 52 27.57 -6.47 59.28
CA ASP A 52 27.95 -7.23 60.49
C ASP A 52 27.26 -6.77 61.81
N SER A 53 25.98 -6.41 61.75
CA SER A 53 25.22 -5.98 62.94
C SER A 53 24.39 -7.12 63.53
N GLU A 54 24.71 -7.57 64.75
CA GLU A 54 24.02 -8.65 65.48
C GLU A 54 22.55 -8.35 65.89
N ALA A 55 21.96 -7.25 65.44
CA ALA A 55 20.58 -6.87 65.77
C ALA A 55 19.55 -7.33 64.71
N ASP A 56 18.43 -7.87 65.19
CA ASP A 56 17.24 -8.29 64.43
C ASP A 56 17.41 -9.40 63.36
N GLU A 57 17.72 -10.61 63.81
CA GLU A 57 17.54 -11.88 63.07
C GLU A 57 16.14 -12.00 62.42
N VAL A 58 15.12 -11.39 63.03
CA VAL A 58 13.72 -11.36 62.54
C VAL A 58 13.53 -10.39 61.36
N PHE A 59 14.25 -9.26 61.31
CA PHE A 59 14.27 -8.41 60.13
C PHE A 59 15.06 -9.08 59.01
N GLN A 60 16.23 -9.65 59.29
CA GLN A 60 17.04 -10.37 58.30
C GLN A 60 16.22 -11.46 57.58
N LYS A 61 15.45 -12.30 58.31
CA LYS A 61 14.57 -13.32 57.70
C LYS A 61 13.50 -12.74 56.76
N LYS A 62 12.87 -11.61 57.11
CA LYS A 62 11.88 -10.94 56.23
C LYS A 62 12.54 -10.27 55.03
N PHE A 63 13.69 -9.63 55.23
CA PHE A 63 14.43 -8.96 54.17
C PHE A 63 14.95 -9.97 53.15
N SER A 64 15.56 -11.07 53.61
CA SER A 64 16.03 -12.21 52.81
C SER A 64 14.96 -12.77 51.89
N TYR A 65 13.75 -13.08 52.38
CA TYR A 65 12.67 -13.59 51.52
C TYR A 65 12.22 -12.58 50.45
N SER A 66 12.26 -11.28 50.78
CA SER A 66 11.95 -10.21 49.83
C SER A 66 13.04 -10.00 48.78
N SER A 67 14.32 -10.17 49.16
CA SER A 67 15.49 -10.11 48.28
C SER A 67 15.51 -11.30 47.33
N LEU A 68 15.27 -12.51 47.83
CA LEU A 68 15.16 -13.73 47.04
C LEU A 68 14.07 -13.62 45.94
N ARG A 69 12.88 -13.12 46.29
CA ARG A 69 11.81 -12.82 45.32
C ARG A 69 12.10 -11.64 44.39
N ARG A 70 13.17 -10.86 44.60
CA ARG A 70 13.67 -9.87 43.62
C ARG A 70 14.73 -10.51 42.71
N SER A 71 15.71 -11.20 43.26
CA SER A 71 16.76 -11.86 42.47
C SER A 71 16.24 -12.98 41.56
N GLU A 72 15.18 -13.68 41.95
CA GLU A 72 14.44 -14.63 41.11
C GLU A 72 13.70 -13.93 39.96
N ARG A 73 13.05 -12.78 40.21
CA ARG A 73 12.42 -11.98 39.14
C ARG A 73 13.44 -11.41 38.16
N TYR A 74 14.55 -10.87 38.65
CA TYR A 74 15.63 -10.37 37.78
C TYR A 74 16.28 -11.50 36.97
N ARG A 75 16.40 -12.72 37.53
CA ARG A 75 16.88 -13.89 36.79
C ARG A 75 15.96 -14.21 35.61
N ASN A 76 14.65 -14.32 35.86
CA ASN A 76 13.66 -14.61 34.83
C ASN A 76 13.61 -13.50 33.76
N GLU A 77 13.67 -12.22 34.15
CA GLU A 77 13.71 -11.11 33.19
C GLU A 77 15.01 -11.10 32.36
N ILE A 78 16.15 -11.44 32.95
CA ILE A 78 17.42 -11.59 32.23
C ILE A 78 17.36 -12.75 31.22
N ASP A 79 16.72 -13.87 31.58
CA ASP A 79 16.59 -15.03 30.70
C ASP A 79 15.58 -14.78 29.55
N ASP A 80 14.46 -14.09 29.80
CA ASP A 80 13.55 -13.59 28.75
C ASP A 80 14.27 -12.63 27.78
N LEU A 81 15.12 -11.72 28.30
CA LEU A 81 15.90 -10.78 27.49
C LEU A 81 16.95 -11.51 26.62
N LYS A 82 17.57 -12.60 27.12
CA LYS A 82 18.45 -13.45 26.30
C LYS A 82 17.71 -14.08 25.13
N ILE A 83 16.53 -14.66 25.37
CA ILE A 83 15.71 -15.30 24.33
C ILE A 83 15.38 -14.27 23.23
N ARG A 84 14.89 -13.08 23.62
CA ARG A 84 14.61 -12.00 22.66
C ARG A 84 15.85 -11.52 21.90
N LEU A 85 17.02 -11.47 22.55
CA LEU A 85 18.28 -11.12 21.91
C LEU A 85 18.73 -12.19 20.90
N GLU A 86 18.52 -13.47 21.18
CA GLU A 86 18.78 -14.57 20.23
C GLU A 86 17.82 -14.54 19.03
N GLU A 87 16.53 -14.25 19.24
CA GLU A 87 15.54 -14.06 18.19
C GLU A 87 15.90 -12.88 17.27
N ALA A 88 16.23 -11.72 17.85
CA ALA A 88 16.68 -10.54 17.11
C ALA A 88 17.95 -10.82 16.29
N ASN A 89 18.94 -11.51 16.88
CA ASN A 89 20.15 -11.94 16.17
C ASN A 89 19.85 -12.96 15.06
N CYS A 90 18.90 -13.88 15.26
CA CYS A 90 18.45 -14.81 14.23
C CYS A 90 17.83 -14.06 13.04
N GLU A 91 17.01 -13.04 13.30
CA GLU A 91 16.44 -12.16 12.27
C GLU A 91 17.50 -11.35 11.52
N ILE A 92 18.49 -10.76 12.21
CA ILE A 92 19.61 -10.05 11.56
C ILE A 92 20.39 -10.99 10.62
N ARG A 93 20.63 -12.25 11.02
CA ARG A 93 21.25 -13.27 10.15
C ARG A 93 20.40 -13.58 8.91
N LYS A 94 19.06 -13.56 9.00
CA LYS A 94 18.17 -13.74 7.84
C LYS A 94 18.19 -12.52 6.91
N LEU A 95 18.22 -11.30 7.46
CA LEU A 95 18.28 -10.06 6.67
C LEU A 95 19.58 -9.98 5.87
N ARG A 96 20.75 -10.19 6.50
CA ARG A 96 22.05 -10.19 5.79
C ARG A 96 22.13 -11.21 4.66
N ARG A 97 21.46 -12.37 4.78
CA ARG A 97 21.34 -13.34 3.68
C ARG A 97 20.53 -12.79 2.51
N ARG A 98 19.42 -12.08 2.77
CA ARG A 98 18.61 -11.43 1.73
C ARG A 98 19.35 -10.26 1.07
N GLU A 99 20.03 -9.43 1.87
CA GLU A 99 20.88 -8.33 1.41
C GLU A 99 21.96 -8.83 0.44
N GLU A 100 22.69 -9.89 0.81
CA GLU A 100 23.70 -10.53 -0.06
C GLU A 100 23.08 -11.17 -1.32
N THR A 101 21.84 -11.70 -1.26
CA THR A 101 21.12 -12.15 -2.46
C THR A 101 20.79 -10.97 -3.39
N MET A 102 20.23 -9.87 -2.87
CA MET A 102 19.91 -8.69 -3.69
C MET A 102 21.18 -8.02 -4.26
N ARG A 103 22.29 -8.02 -3.49
CA ARG A 103 23.59 -7.52 -3.95
C ARG A 103 24.08 -8.28 -5.18
N ARG A 104 23.95 -9.61 -5.20
CA ARG A 104 24.29 -10.45 -6.36
C ARG A 104 23.37 -10.18 -7.54
N GLN A 105 22.06 -10.15 -7.33
CA GLN A 105 21.09 -9.84 -8.40
C GLN A 105 21.36 -8.45 -9.03
N HIS A 106 21.73 -7.45 -8.23
CA HIS A 106 22.15 -6.14 -8.73
C HIS A 106 23.49 -6.21 -9.50
N GLU A 107 24.46 -7.00 -9.03
CA GLU A 107 25.72 -7.24 -9.71
C GLU A 107 25.54 -7.93 -11.08
N ASP A 108 24.64 -8.92 -11.15
CA ASP A 108 24.22 -9.60 -12.40
C ASP A 108 23.55 -8.62 -13.39
N VAL A 109 22.64 -7.77 -12.90
CA VAL A 109 21.99 -6.72 -13.71
C VAL A 109 23.00 -5.70 -14.23
N CYS A 110 23.96 -5.26 -13.41
CA CYS A 110 25.05 -4.38 -13.83
C CYS A 110 25.94 -5.02 -14.90
N GLN A 111 26.25 -6.32 -14.79
CA GLN A 111 26.99 -7.06 -15.82
C GLN A 111 26.20 -7.15 -17.13
N SER A 112 24.91 -7.46 -17.06
CA SER A 112 24.00 -7.47 -18.22
C SER A 112 23.92 -6.11 -18.91
N TYR A 113 23.74 -5.02 -18.15
CA TYR A 113 23.71 -3.67 -18.69
C TYR A 113 25.05 -3.27 -19.35
N LYS A 114 26.19 -3.67 -18.76
CA LYS A 114 27.52 -3.45 -19.33
C LYS A 114 27.73 -4.23 -20.64
N ALA A 115 27.20 -5.45 -20.73
CA ALA A 115 27.20 -6.23 -21.97
C ALA A 115 26.34 -5.59 -23.06
N ALA A 116 25.09 -5.21 -22.73
CA ALA A 116 24.18 -4.52 -23.65
C ALA A 116 24.77 -3.19 -24.16
N THR A 117 25.39 -2.40 -23.27
CA THR A 117 26.09 -1.15 -23.63
C THR A 117 27.23 -1.41 -24.62
N LYS A 118 28.02 -2.47 -24.42
CA LYS A 118 29.08 -2.86 -25.37
C LYS A 118 28.50 -3.24 -26.74
N THR A 119 27.38 -3.96 -26.79
CA THR A 119 26.69 -4.29 -28.04
C THR A 119 26.20 -3.03 -28.76
N ILE A 120 25.65 -2.06 -28.05
CA ILE A 120 25.22 -0.76 -28.63
C ILE A 120 26.41 -0.01 -29.24
N PHE A 121 27.56 0.04 -28.57
CA PHE A 121 28.78 0.65 -29.15
C PHE A 121 29.27 -0.08 -30.41
N HIS A 122 29.18 -1.41 -30.47
CA HIS A 122 29.53 -2.16 -31.69
C HIS A 122 28.55 -1.88 -32.84
N LEU A 123 27.24 -1.77 -32.56
CA LEU A 123 26.24 -1.41 -33.57
C LEU A 123 26.42 0.03 -34.08
N GLN A 124 26.76 0.98 -33.20
CA GLN A 124 27.09 2.35 -33.60
C GLN A 124 28.32 2.38 -34.52
N ALA A 125 29.41 1.71 -34.15
CA ALA A 125 30.61 1.63 -35.00
C ALA A 125 30.35 0.93 -36.35
N SER A 126 29.42 -0.03 -36.42
CA SER A 126 28.98 -0.64 -37.68
C SER A 126 28.20 0.38 -38.55
N ASN A 127 27.25 1.09 -37.95
CA ASN A 127 26.46 2.12 -38.62
C ASN A 127 27.34 3.27 -39.17
N ASP A 128 28.33 3.72 -38.39
CA ASP A 128 29.24 4.79 -38.81
C ASP A 128 30.11 4.36 -40.01
N ASN A 129 30.55 3.10 -40.04
CA ASN A 129 31.27 2.47 -41.17
C ASN A 129 30.38 2.34 -42.42
N VAL A 130 29.11 1.97 -42.26
CA VAL A 130 28.12 1.94 -43.35
C VAL A 130 27.85 3.35 -43.89
N SER A 131 27.73 4.34 -43.01
CA SER A 131 27.55 5.75 -43.38
C SER A 131 28.76 6.29 -44.15
N GLN A 132 29.98 6.04 -43.66
CA GLN A 132 31.22 6.39 -44.36
C GLN A 132 31.28 5.78 -45.77
N LYS A 133 30.97 4.48 -45.92
CA LYS A 133 30.96 3.81 -47.23
C LYS A 133 29.91 4.35 -48.18
N MET A 134 28.75 4.80 -47.67
CA MET A 134 27.78 5.51 -48.50
C MET A 134 28.33 6.86 -48.97
N THR A 135 28.96 7.64 -48.10
CA THR A 135 29.61 8.92 -48.47
C THR A 135 30.72 8.71 -49.51
N GLU A 136 31.64 7.78 -49.28
CA GLU A 136 32.72 7.42 -50.23
C GLU A 136 32.16 6.99 -51.60
N SER A 137 31.06 6.22 -51.61
CA SER A 137 30.37 5.83 -52.84
C SER A 137 29.72 7.02 -53.54
N PHE A 138 29.13 7.95 -52.78
CA PHE A 138 28.48 9.15 -53.30
C PHE A 138 29.48 10.14 -53.90
N ASP A 139 30.60 10.40 -53.22
CA ASP A 139 31.70 11.23 -53.72
C ASP A 139 32.35 10.61 -54.97
N LYS A 140 32.47 9.28 -55.01
CA LYS A 140 32.91 8.55 -56.21
C LYS A 140 31.92 8.66 -57.38
N CYS A 141 30.62 8.80 -57.12
CA CYS A 141 29.64 9.11 -58.17
C CYS A 141 29.69 10.58 -58.60
N LEU A 142 29.96 11.51 -57.66
CA LEU A 142 30.11 12.94 -57.96
C LEU A 142 31.36 13.25 -58.80
N SER A 143 32.45 12.49 -58.63
CA SER A 143 33.67 12.66 -59.44
C SER A 143 33.55 12.15 -60.89
N LEU A 144 32.54 11.33 -61.20
CA LEU A 144 32.23 10.81 -62.54
C LEU A 144 31.32 11.74 -63.37
N ARG A 145 31.19 13.02 -63.01
CA ARG A 145 30.25 13.99 -63.61
C ARG A 145 30.56 14.48 -65.04
N THR A 146 31.43 13.81 -65.80
CA THR A 146 31.83 14.19 -67.16
C THR A 146 31.59 13.12 -68.23
N VAL A 147 30.91 12.01 -67.90
CA VAL A 147 30.78 10.83 -68.77
C VAL A 147 29.38 10.74 -69.45
N SER A 148 29.29 9.99 -70.55
CA SER A 148 28.13 9.83 -71.46
C SER A 148 26.80 9.49 -70.76
N PRO A 149 25.64 9.86 -71.35
CA PRO A 149 24.33 9.37 -70.91
C PRO A 149 24.26 7.85 -70.70
N ASP A 150 24.92 7.03 -71.54
CA ASP A 150 24.88 5.57 -71.44
C ASP A 150 25.47 5.05 -70.12
N THR A 151 26.62 5.57 -69.70
CA THR A 151 27.25 5.26 -68.40
C THR A 151 26.42 5.73 -67.21
N THR A 152 25.49 6.68 -67.40
CA THR A 152 24.60 7.12 -66.32
C THR A 152 23.64 5.99 -65.91
N SER A 153 23.23 5.13 -66.85
CA SER A 153 22.41 3.95 -66.56
C SER A 153 23.17 2.89 -65.75
N GLU A 154 24.43 2.63 -66.10
CA GLU A 154 25.27 1.70 -65.34
C GLU A 154 25.50 2.18 -63.91
N ILE A 155 25.81 3.47 -63.72
CA ILE A 155 25.99 4.09 -62.39
C ILE A 155 24.72 3.98 -61.55
N ILE A 156 23.53 4.25 -62.12
CA ILE A 156 22.25 4.11 -61.42
C ILE A 156 22.00 2.65 -60.98
N ASN A 157 22.24 1.68 -61.87
CA ASN A 157 22.08 0.26 -61.55
C ASN A 157 23.06 -0.21 -60.46
N GLU A 158 24.30 0.29 -60.48
CA GLU A 158 25.33 -0.04 -59.49
C GLU A 158 25.02 0.59 -58.11
N ILE A 159 24.52 1.83 -58.07
CA ILE A 159 23.98 2.45 -56.85
C ILE A 159 22.82 1.61 -56.29
N HIS A 160 21.88 1.18 -57.15
CA HIS A 160 20.71 0.40 -56.72
C HIS A 160 21.10 -1.00 -56.19
N ARG A 161 22.10 -1.65 -56.78
CA ARG A 161 22.70 -2.90 -56.25
C ARG A 161 23.30 -2.70 -54.86
N ASN A 162 24.14 -1.67 -54.71
CA ASN A 162 24.86 -1.44 -53.47
C ASN A 162 23.93 -1.00 -52.33
N GLY A 163 22.91 -0.18 -52.63
CA GLY A 163 21.84 0.13 -51.68
C GLY A 163 21.06 -1.10 -51.22
N GLN A 164 20.69 -2.00 -52.15
CA GLN A 164 19.98 -3.24 -51.82
C GLN A 164 20.83 -4.18 -50.94
N ASN A 165 22.13 -4.33 -51.23
CA ASN A 165 23.05 -5.14 -50.42
C ASN A 165 23.18 -4.63 -48.97
N VAL A 166 23.14 -3.31 -48.75
CA VAL A 166 23.13 -2.72 -47.40
C VAL A 166 21.80 -3.00 -46.70
N ILE A 167 20.67 -2.80 -47.38
CA ILE A 167 19.32 -3.07 -46.85
C ILE A 167 19.18 -4.54 -46.40
N ASP A 168 19.62 -5.49 -47.23
CA ASP A 168 19.50 -6.93 -46.93
C ASP A 168 20.58 -7.46 -45.95
N THR A 169 21.59 -6.63 -45.64
CA THR A 169 22.49 -6.85 -44.50
C THR A 169 21.87 -6.33 -43.20
N LEU A 170 21.32 -5.11 -43.21
CA LEU A 170 20.62 -4.54 -42.05
C LEU A 170 19.40 -5.39 -41.63
N LYS A 171 18.60 -5.89 -42.57
CA LYS A 171 17.50 -6.84 -42.26
C LYS A 171 18.00 -8.10 -41.53
N ARG A 172 19.18 -8.60 -41.90
CA ARG A 172 19.78 -9.80 -41.29
C ARG A 172 20.23 -9.52 -39.86
N GLU A 173 20.96 -8.42 -39.65
CA GLU A 173 21.40 -7.98 -38.32
C GLU A 173 20.21 -7.66 -37.39
N ILE A 174 19.17 -7.02 -37.91
CA ILE A 174 17.93 -6.76 -37.17
C ILE A 174 17.21 -8.06 -36.81
N ASN A 175 17.06 -9.01 -37.74
CA ASN A 175 16.43 -10.30 -37.45
C ASN A 175 17.24 -11.14 -36.45
N GLU A 176 18.57 -11.14 -36.56
CA GLU A 176 19.44 -11.75 -35.54
C GLU A 176 19.31 -11.07 -34.17
N ALA A 177 19.22 -9.74 -34.13
CA ALA A 177 19.03 -8.99 -32.89
C ALA A 177 17.64 -9.21 -32.28
N LEU A 178 16.61 -9.39 -33.10
CA LEU A 178 15.25 -9.74 -32.66
C LEU A 178 15.22 -11.17 -32.10
N GLN A 179 15.79 -12.17 -32.80
CA GLN A 179 15.91 -13.54 -32.27
C GLN A 179 16.70 -13.58 -30.95
N LYS A 180 17.79 -12.79 -30.83
CA LYS A 180 18.56 -12.63 -29.58
C LYS A 180 17.82 -11.84 -28.49
N LYS A 181 16.69 -11.16 -28.81
CA LYS A 181 15.83 -10.42 -27.88
C LYS A 181 14.59 -11.23 -27.47
N GLU A 182 14.06 -12.06 -28.36
CA GLU A 182 13.07 -13.10 -28.06
C GLU A 182 13.69 -14.19 -27.17
N ALA A 183 14.96 -14.54 -27.41
CA ALA A 183 15.83 -15.24 -26.46
C ALA A 183 16.33 -14.32 -25.31
N GLY A 184 15.43 -13.46 -24.80
CA GLY A 184 15.71 -12.59 -23.66
C GLY A 184 15.98 -13.37 -22.37
N PRO A 185 16.38 -12.70 -21.27
CA PRO A 185 16.60 -13.38 -19.99
C PRO A 185 15.31 -14.09 -19.56
N ASN A 186 15.37 -15.41 -19.43
CA ASN A 186 14.26 -16.23 -18.96
C ASN A 186 13.82 -15.78 -17.55
N TYR A 187 12.77 -14.97 -17.49
CA TYR A 187 11.94 -14.82 -16.30
C TYR A 187 11.10 -16.08 -16.14
N GLY A 188 11.76 -17.18 -15.79
CA GLY A 188 11.11 -18.47 -15.56
C GLY A 188 10.09 -18.37 -14.43
N VAL A 189 8.97 -19.07 -14.58
CA VAL A 189 7.79 -19.01 -13.70
C VAL A 189 8.18 -18.97 -12.22
N THR A 190 7.80 -17.89 -11.54
CA THR A 190 8.26 -17.56 -10.20
C THR A 190 7.70 -18.51 -9.14
N ASP A 191 8.37 -18.60 -7.99
CA ASP A 191 7.88 -19.34 -6.81
C ASP A 191 6.46 -18.92 -6.36
N THR A 192 6.05 -17.69 -6.66
CA THR A 192 4.69 -17.18 -6.41
C THR A 192 3.70 -17.75 -7.42
N GLU A 193 4.02 -17.71 -8.72
CA GLU A 193 3.16 -18.26 -9.77
C GLU A 193 3.03 -19.78 -9.65
N LEU A 194 4.13 -20.52 -9.42
CA LEU A 194 4.10 -21.97 -9.19
C LEU A 194 3.17 -22.34 -8.00
N LYS A 195 3.06 -21.47 -6.99
CA LYS A 195 2.16 -21.63 -5.84
C LYS A 195 0.70 -21.25 -6.15
N THR A 196 0.47 -20.34 -7.09
CA THR A 196 -0.86 -20.06 -7.63
C THR A 196 -1.34 -21.24 -8.50
N PHE A 197 -0.48 -21.77 -9.37
CA PHE A 197 -0.73 -22.97 -10.16
C PHE A 197 -1.01 -24.19 -9.28
N SER A 198 -0.21 -24.45 -8.23
CA SER A 198 -0.45 -25.58 -7.34
C SER A 198 -1.80 -25.51 -6.63
N LYS A 199 -2.26 -24.30 -6.27
CA LYS A 199 -3.60 -24.07 -5.69
C LYS A 199 -4.74 -24.28 -6.70
N LEU A 200 -4.58 -23.79 -7.92
CA LEU A 200 -5.62 -23.84 -8.95
C LEU A 200 -5.87 -25.26 -9.48
N TYR A 201 -4.81 -26.07 -9.56
CA TYR A 201 -4.84 -27.38 -10.22
C TYR A 201 -4.89 -28.57 -9.26
N ALA A 202 -4.40 -28.48 -8.02
CA ALA A 202 -4.41 -29.62 -7.10
C ALA A 202 -5.81 -30.23 -6.84
N PRO A 203 -6.88 -29.44 -6.66
CA PRO A 203 -8.24 -30.00 -6.49
C PRO A 203 -8.84 -30.62 -7.75
N LYS A 204 -8.23 -30.41 -8.92
CA LYS A 204 -8.72 -30.88 -10.24
C LYS A 204 -7.89 -32.05 -10.77
N LEU A 205 -6.63 -32.14 -10.35
CA LEU A 205 -5.76 -33.26 -10.67
C LEU A 205 -6.02 -34.46 -9.77
N ASP A 206 -6.09 -34.27 -8.44
CA ASP A 206 -6.25 -35.37 -7.48
C ASP A 206 -5.27 -36.53 -7.83
N GLU A 207 -5.75 -37.77 -7.96
CA GLU A 207 -4.96 -38.94 -8.37
C GLU A 207 -4.20 -38.76 -9.71
N LYS A 208 -4.69 -37.91 -10.63
CA LYS A 208 -4.06 -37.63 -11.94
C LYS A 208 -2.71 -36.90 -11.85
N TRP A 209 -2.27 -36.46 -10.66
CA TRP A 209 -1.02 -35.70 -10.49
C TRP A 209 0.22 -36.42 -11.07
N ARG A 210 0.24 -37.75 -11.09
CA ARG A 210 1.31 -38.54 -11.71
C ARG A 210 1.37 -38.33 -13.22
N SER A 211 0.23 -38.47 -13.90
CA SER A 211 0.12 -38.28 -15.36
C SER A 211 0.35 -36.83 -15.77
N PHE A 212 -0.03 -35.86 -14.92
CA PHE A 212 0.37 -34.45 -15.07
C PHE A 212 1.90 -34.28 -15.00
N SER A 213 2.55 -34.93 -14.03
CA SER A 213 4.01 -34.86 -13.87
C SER A 213 4.75 -35.47 -15.05
N LEU A 214 4.22 -36.55 -15.63
CA LEU A 214 4.72 -37.15 -16.88
C LEU A 214 4.50 -36.21 -18.09
N ALA A 215 3.35 -35.54 -18.17
CA ALA A 215 3.06 -34.57 -19.24
C ALA A 215 3.95 -33.30 -19.17
N LEU A 216 4.45 -32.93 -17.98
CA LEU A 216 5.52 -31.94 -17.82
C LEU A 216 6.92 -32.46 -18.23
N GLY A 217 7.09 -33.75 -18.48
CA GLY A 217 8.37 -34.37 -18.83
C GLY A 217 9.24 -34.79 -17.64
N LEU A 218 8.68 -34.96 -16.43
CA LEU A 218 9.41 -35.55 -15.31
C LEU A 218 9.56 -37.07 -15.47
N THR A 219 10.70 -37.62 -15.06
CA THR A 219 10.94 -39.06 -15.06
C THR A 219 10.17 -39.77 -13.94
N GLU A 220 9.87 -41.06 -14.11
CA GLU A 220 9.19 -41.85 -13.07
C GLU A 220 9.96 -41.86 -11.74
N ASP A 221 11.30 -41.90 -11.77
CA ASP A 221 12.13 -41.82 -10.56
C ASP A 221 11.93 -40.50 -9.80
N ALA A 222 11.84 -39.37 -10.52
CA ALA A 222 11.56 -38.07 -9.92
C ALA A 222 10.15 -38.03 -9.31
N ILE A 223 9.15 -38.58 -10.03
CA ILE A 223 7.75 -38.65 -9.60
C ILE A 223 7.60 -39.54 -8.35
N ASN A 224 8.20 -40.72 -8.35
CA ASN A 224 8.22 -41.63 -7.21
C ASN A 224 8.97 -41.02 -6.02
N GLY A 225 10.12 -40.39 -6.25
CA GLY A 225 10.90 -39.69 -5.23
C GLY A 225 10.18 -38.48 -4.61
N LEU A 226 9.37 -37.74 -5.39
CA LEU A 226 8.52 -36.66 -4.91
C LEU A 226 7.33 -37.21 -4.11
N GLY A 227 6.61 -38.20 -4.64
CA GLY A 227 5.47 -38.82 -3.97
C GLY A 227 5.83 -39.47 -2.62
N ALA A 228 6.99 -40.12 -2.53
CA ALA A 228 7.49 -40.72 -1.28
C ALA A 228 7.89 -39.69 -0.22
N ARG A 229 8.27 -38.45 -0.62
CA ARG A 229 8.64 -37.36 0.29
C ARG A 229 7.45 -36.49 0.68
N HIS A 230 6.46 -36.37 -0.21
CA HIS A 230 5.32 -35.46 -0.11
C HIS A 230 4.00 -36.22 -0.29
N ASP A 231 3.82 -37.25 0.53
CA ASP A 231 2.60 -38.05 0.62
C ASP A 231 1.33 -37.14 0.61
N PRO A 232 0.46 -37.26 -0.41
CA PRO A 232 -0.69 -36.38 -0.54
C PRO A 232 -1.75 -36.61 0.55
N GLN A 233 -1.81 -37.81 1.16
CA GLN A 233 -2.71 -38.07 2.30
C GLN A 233 -2.27 -37.30 3.55
N LYS A 234 -0.97 -37.03 3.68
CA LYS A 234 -0.36 -36.38 4.85
C LYS A 234 -0.18 -34.87 4.69
N PHE A 235 0.06 -34.38 3.47
CA PHE A 235 0.39 -32.98 3.20
C PHE A 235 -0.57 -32.27 2.23
N GLY A 236 -1.53 -33.00 1.63
CA GLY A 236 -2.47 -32.48 0.64
C GLY A 236 -1.84 -32.30 -0.75
N TYR A 237 -2.68 -32.46 -1.78
CA TYR A 237 -2.24 -32.33 -3.18
C TYR A 237 -1.68 -30.95 -3.53
N GLU A 238 -2.08 -29.85 -2.87
CA GLU A 238 -1.48 -28.52 -3.08
C GLU A 238 0.03 -28.55 -2.84
N MET A 239 0.47 -29.19 -1.75
CA MET A 239 1.88 -29.27 -1.38
C MET A 239 2.66 -30.17 -2.34
N LEU A 240 2.12 -31.35 -2.67
CA LEU A 240 2.74 -32.26 -3.62
C LEU A 240 2.89 -31.61 -5.00
N LEU A 241 1.83 -30.99 -5.51
CA LEU A 241 1.83 -30.33 -6.82
C LEU A 241 2.78 -29.12 -6.85
N PHE A 242 2.89 -28.36 -5.76
CA PHE A 242 3.90 -27.30 -5.64
C PHE A 242 5.33 -27.87 -5.75
N GLN A 243 5.62 -29.00 -5.12
CA GLN A 243 6.96 -29.62 -5.20
C GLN A 243 7.23 -30.25 -6.57
N VAL A 244 6.21 -30.81 -7.24
CA VAL A 244 6.28 -31.24 -8.65
C VAL A 244 6.65 -30.06 -9.56
N LEU A 245 5.88 -28.97 -9.50
CA LEU A 245 6.11 -27.77 -10.30
C LEU A 245 7.47 -27.12 -10.02
N LYS A 246 7.90 -27.11 -8.75
CA LYS A 246 9.21 -26.60 -8.30
C LYS A 246 10.39 -27.52 -8.66
N HIS A 247 10.16 -28.81 -8.83
CA HIS A 247 11.18 -29.73 -9.32
C HIS A 247 11.34 -29.58 -10.85
N TRP A 248 10.22 -29.57 -11.56
CA TRP A 248 10.17 -29.34 -13.00
C TRP A 248 10.81 -28.01 -13.41
N SER A 249 10.53 -26.91 -12.70
CA SER A 249 11.15 -25.59 -12.98
C SER A 249 12.66 -25.53 -12.73
N ARG A 250 13.27 -26.59 -12.16
CA ARG A 250 14.72 -26.73 -11.97
C ARG A 250 15.37 -27.70 -12.96
N THR A 251 14.62 -28.68 -13.47
CA THR A 251 15.10 -29.64 -14.48
C THR A 251 14.97 -29.11 -15.90
N THR A 252 13.96 -28.28 -16.15
CA THR A 252 13.58 -27.81 -17.48
C THR A 252 14.11 -26.40 -17.73
N GLN A 253 14.90 -26.22 -18.79
CA GLN A 253 15.23 -24.88 -19.30
C GLN A 253 14.03 -24.35 -20.11
N ASN A 254 13.80 -23.03 -20.08
CA ASN A 254 12.64 -22.35 -20.70
C ASN A 254 11.29 -22.77 -20.08
N VAL A 255 11.14 -22.51 -18.77
CA VAL A 255 9.91 -22.77 -17.99
C VAL A 255 8.83 -21.75 -18.32
N SER A 256 7.70 -22.18 -18.90
CA SER A 256 6.58 -21.31 -19.25
C SER A 256 5.26 -21.74 -18.59
N SER A 257 4.36 -20.77 -18.38
CA SER A 257 2.98 -21.01 -17.92
C SER A 257 2.16 -21.82 -18.93
N GLN A 258 2.41 -21.67 -20.23
CA GLN A 258 1.70 -22.44 -21.27
C GLN A 258 1.98 -23.95 -21.19
N GLN A 259 3.22 -24.36 -20.88
CA GLN A 259 3.53 -25.79 -20.66
C GLN A 259 2.76 -26.37 -19.45
N ILE A 260 2.57 -25.58 -18.39
CA ILE A 260 1.75 -26.00 -17.23
C ILE A 260 0.29 -26.22 -17.65
N ILE A 261 -0.26 -25.32 -18.47
CA ILE A 261 -1.63 -25.41 -18.98
C ILE A 261 -1.77 -26.62 -19.92
N GLN A 262 -0.88 -26.76 -20.91
CA GLN A 262 -0.88 -27.87 -21.87
C GLN A 262 -0.72 -29.24 -21.17
N ALA A 263 0.17 -29.33 -20.18
CA ALA A 263 0.33 -30.56 -19.39
C ALA A 263 -0.93 -30.91 -18.58
N ALA A 264 -1.72 -29.93 -18.15
CA ALA A 264 -3.00 -30.15 -17.47
C ALA A 264 -4.12 -30.55 -18.46
N GLU A 265 -4.18 -29.89 -19.62
CA GLU A 265 -5.09 -30.25 -20.72
C GLU A 265 -4.86 -31.71 -21.17
N ALA A 266 -3.60 -32.13 -21.28
CA ALA A 266 -3.22 -33.50 -21.64
C ALA A 266 -3.70 -34.59 -20.66
N VAL A 267 -4.01 -34.25 -19.41
CA VAL A 267 -4.62 -35.18 -18.43
C VAL A 267 -6.15 -35.12 -18.38
N GLY A 268 -6.77 -34.34 -19.27
CA GLY A 268 -8.19 -34.06 -19.22
C GLY A 268 -8.57 -33.23 -17.99
N VAL A 269 -7.79 -32.18 -17.69
CA VAL A 269 -8.28 -31.02 -16.94
C VAL A 269 -8.75 -30.02 -17.99
N GLU A 270 -10.06 -29.92 -18.20
CA GLU A 270 -10.63 -29.07 -19.24
C GLU A 270 -10.24 -27.59 -19.04
N ARG A 271 -9.93 -26.88 -20.13
CA ARG A 271 -9.59 -25.45 -20.09
C ARG A 271 -10.70 -24.63 -19.41
N GLY A 272 -11.97 -24.94 -19.66
CA GLY A 272 -13.10 -24.29 -18.98
C GLY A 272 -13.12 -24.46 -17.45
N ALA A 273 -12.50 -25.51 -16.89
CA ALA A 273 -12.30 -25.66 -15.45
C ALA A 273 -11.11 -24.85 -14.93
N VAL A 274 -10.09 -24.60 -15.77
CA VAL A 274 -9.01 -23.64 -15.49
C VAL A 274 -9.58 -22.24 -15.48
N ASP A 275 -10.26 -21.86 -16.55
CA ASP A 275 -10.87 -20.53 -16.75
C ASP A 275 -11.91 -20.24 -15.66
N SER A 276 -12.87 -21.12 -15.35
CA SER A 276 -13.82 -20.86 -14.25
C SER A 276 -13.18 -20.76 -12.86
N GLY A 277 -12.00 -21.35 -12.66
CA GLY A 277 -11.21 -21.19 -11.43
C GLY A 277 -10.32 -19.94 -11.41
N CYS A 278 -9.89 -19.44 -12.56
CA CYS A 278 -8.94 -18.34 -12.69
C CYS A 278 -9.57 -17.02 -13.17
N ALA A 279 -10.74 -17.04 -13.80
CA ALA A 279 -11.59 -15.89 -14.12
C ALA A 279 -12.52 -15.50 -12.94
N ASN A 280 -12.38 -16.19 -11.81
CA ASN A 280 -12.66 -15.66 -10.47
C ASN A 280 -11.37 -15.18 -9.78
N VAL A 281 -10.36 -14.83 -10.59
CA VAL A 281 -9.62 -13.57 -10.48
C VAL A 281 -9.99 -12.80 -11.74
N PRO A 282 -10.59 -11.59 -11.68
CA PRO A 282 -10.93 -10.87 -12.90
C PRO A 282 -9.65 -10.52 -13.64
N ASP A 283 -9.67 -10.61 -14.97
CA ASP A 283 -8.63 -9.91 -15.72
C ASP A 283 -8.85 -8.42 -15.50
N VAL A 284 -7.90 -7.77 -14.83
CA VAL A 284 -7.95 -6.32 -14.59
C VAL A 284 -7.97 -5.58 -15.94
N ALA A 285 -7.48 -6.19 -17.03
CA ALA A 285 -7.63 -5.67 -18.39
C ALA A 285 -9.10 -5.64 -18.87
N ASP A 286 -9.94 -6.62 -18.53
CA ASP A 286 -11.38 -6.64 -18.84
C ASP A 286 -12.15 -5.60 -18.02
N VAL A 287 -11.81 -5.47 -16.73
CA VAL A 287 -12.38 -4.43 -15.85
C VAL A 287 -12.04 -3.05 -16.40
N GLN A 288 -10.77 -2.83 -16.74
CA GLN A 288 -10.32 -1.63 -17.42
C GLN A 288 -10.96 -1.48 -18.80
N ALA A 289 -11.28 -2.54 -19.55
CA ALA A 289 -11.88 -2.44 -20.88
C ALA A 289 -13.26 -1.75 -20.84
N VAL A 290 -14.04 -1.96 -19.77
CA VAL A 290 -15.29 -1.21 -19.58
C VAL A 290 -15.03 0.25 -19.20
N PHE A 291 -14.00 0.52 -18.40
CA PHE A 291 -13.63 1.89 -18.04
C PHE A 291 -12.91 2.68 -19.14
N LYS A 292 -12.19 2.03 -20.06
CA LYS A 292 -11.51 2.64 -21.23
C LYS A 292 -12.45 3.33 -22.21
N ALA A 293 -13.76 3.10 -22.10
CA ALA A 293 -14.78 3.86 -22.83
C ALA A 293 -14.93 5.32 -22.32
N ASP A 294 -14.54 5.61 -21.08
CA ASP A 294 -14.42 6.96 -20.51
C ASP A 294 -13.04 7.13 -19.85
N PRO A 295 -12.06 7.74 -20.54
CA PRO A 295 -10.72 7.98 -19.99
C PRO A 295 -10.71 8.80 -18.69
N GLY A 296 -11.74 9.62 -18.44
CA GLY A 296 -11.90 10.33 -17.17
C GLY A 296 -12.27 9.41 -16.01
N LEU A 297 -13.06 8.36 -16.30
CA LEU A 297 -13.49 7.36 -15.33
C LEU A 297 -12.38 6.34 -15.03
N GLU A 298 -11.62 5.86 -16.02
CA GLU A 298 -10.47 4.95 -15.80
C GLU A 298 -9.42 5.59 -14.87
N GLY A 299 -9.07 6.86 -15.12
CA GLY A 299 -8.15 7.63 -14.28
C GLY A 299 -8.69 7.91 -12.87
N PHE A 300 -10.01 8.01 -12.69
CA PHE A 300 -10.65 8.16 -11.38
C PHE A 300 -10.69 6.83 -10.61
N CYS A 301 -11.10 5.74 -11.26
CA CYS A 301 -11.10 4.38 -10.69
C CYS A 301 -9.71 3.94 -10.21
N SER A 302 -8.65 4.31 -10.95
CA SER A 302 -7.26 4.05 -10.53
C SER A 302 -6.88 4.80 -9.24
N ARG A 303 -7.18 6.11 -9.15
CA ARG A 303 -6.94 6.88 -7.91
C ARG A 303 -7.76 6.35 -6.73
N LEU A 304 -8.99 5.90 -6.99
CA LEU A 304 -9.87 5.31 -5.99
C LEU A 304 -9.32 3.99 -5.45
N ALA A 305 -8.77 3.12 -6.31
CA ALA A 305 -8.11 1.89 -5.88
C ALA A 305 -6.89 2.16 -4.98
N ASP A 306 -6.02 3.10 -5.37
CA ASP A 306 -4.77 3.40 -4.65
C ASP A 306 -4.97 4.20 -3.36
N SER A 307 -6.05 4.98 -3.24
CA SER A 307 -6.23 5.95 -2.14
C SER A 307 -7.32 5.55 -1.13
N LEU A 308 -8.19 4.60 -1.43
CA LEU A 308 -9.31 4.25 -0.53
C LEU A 308 -8.90 3.36 0.65
N GLY A 309 -7.89 2.50 0.46
CA GLY A 309 -7.36 1.64 1.52
C GLY A 309 -8.41 0.71 2.14
N SER A 310 -8.54 0.72 3.47
CA SER A 310 -9.50 -0.13 4.19
C SER A 310 -10.98 0.17 3.89
N GLN A 311 -11.30 1.35 3.36
CA GLN A 311 -12.68 1.82 3.18
C GLN A 311 -13.42 1.14 2.01
N TRP A 312 -12.80 0.21 1.27
CA TRP A 312 -13.43 -0.53 0.18
C TRP A 312 -14.75 -1.22 0.59
N ARG A 313 -14.83 -1.78 1.82
CA ARG A 313 -16.08 -2.37 2.37
C ARG A 313 -17.20 -1.34 2.54
N HIS A 314 -16.88 -0.06 2.74
CA HIS A 314 -17.85 1.02 2.84
C HIS A 314 -18.31 1.48 1.45
N LEU A 315 -17.38 1.66 0.51
CA LEU A 315 -17.72 1.97 -0.89
C LEU A 315 -18.66 0.90 -1.47
N ALA A 316 -18.30 -0.38 -1.33
CA ALA A 316 -19.07 -1.49 -1.87
C ALA A 316 -20.52 -1.52 -1.34
N ARG A 317 -20.71 -1.21 -0.06
CA ARG A 317 -22.06 -1.09 0.55
C ARG A 317 -22.85 0.10 0.00
N ARG A 318 -22.20 1.24 -0.28
CA ARG A 318 -22.85 2.38 -0.96
C ARG A 318 -23.20 2.06 -2.41
N LEU A 319 -22.39 1.25 -3.08
CA LEU A 319 -22.66 0.68 -4.42
C LEU A 319 -23.64 -0.50 -4.39
N GLY A 320 -24.34 -0.75 -3.27
CA GLY A 320 -25.44 -1.71 -3.15
C GLY A 320 -25.06 -3.15 -2.81
N MET A 321 -23.79 -3.45 -2.52
CA MET A 321 -23.32 -4.84 -2.38
C MET A 321 -23.64 -5.46 -1.01
N HIS A 322 -24.13 -6.70 -1.05
CA HIS A 322 -24.42 -7.50 0.15
C HIS A 322 -23.15 -7.98 0.87
N GLY A 323 -23.19 -8.02 2.21
CA GLY A 323 -22.04 -8.35 3.07
C GLY A 323 -21.36 -9.67 2.73
N GLU A 324 -22.13 -10.74 2.46
CA GLU A 324 -21.57 -12.05 2.12
C GLU A 324 -20.69 -12.04 0.86
N TYR A 325 -20.98 -11.17 -0.10
CA TYR A 325 -20.15 -11.04 -1.30
C TYR A 325 -18.82 -10.37 -0.95
N LEU A 326 -18.84 -9.36 -0.08
CA LEU A 326 -17.62 -8.69 0.41
C LEU A 326 -16.75 -9.64 1.23
N ASP A 327 -17.35 -10.49 2.06
CA ASP A 327 -16.62 -11.49 2.83
C ASP A 327 -15.98 -12.56 1.90
N ARG A 328 -16.65 -12.93 0.79
CA ARG A 328 -16.05 -13.75 -0.28
C ARG A 328 -14.90 -13.02 -1.00
N LEU A 329 -15.06 -11.75 -1.33
CA LEU A 329 -13.99 -10.94 -1.93
C LEU A 329 -12.75 -10.87 -1.03
N GLU A 330 -12.93 -10.60 0.27
CA GLU A 330 -11.80 -10.49 1.22
C GLU A 330 -11.02 -11.81 1.35
N VAL A 331 -11.71 -12.95 1.37
CA VAL A 331 -11.09 -14.29 1.40
C VAL A 331 -10.32 -14.60 0.11
N ILE A 332 -10.82 -14.18 -1.05
CA ILE A 332 -10.18 -14.46 -2.35
C ILE A 332 -9.02 -13.49 -2.63
N TYR A 333 -9.23 -12.18 -2.43
CA TYR A 333 -8.34 -11.12 -2.91
C TYR A 333 -7.58 -10.37 -1.80
N GLY A 334 -7.97 -10.47 -0.52
CA GLY A 334 -7.31 -9.72 0.57
C GLY A 334 -5.81 -10.01 0.73
N LYS A 335 -5.34 -11.12 0.16
CA LYS A 335 -3.91 -11.49 0.03
C LYS A 335 -3.11 -10.61 -0.96
N PHE A 336 -3.79 -9.90 -1.87
CA PHE A 336 -3.20 -9.02 -2.89
C PHE A 336 -3.18 -7.55 -2.46
N GLY A 337 -4.04 -7.16 -1.51
CA GLY A 337 -4.11 -5.80 -0.95
C GLY A 337 -5.45 -5.11 -1.16
N SER A 338 -5.56 -3.87 -0.68
CA SER A 338 -6.80 -3.08 -0.77
C SER A 338 -7.15 -2.64 -2.19
N SER A 339 -6.16 -2.26 -3.02
CA SER A 339 -6.42 -1.78 -4.38
C SER A 339 -7.12 -2.83 -5.24
N GLU A 340 -6.72 -4.10 -5.11
CA GLU A 340 -7.35 -5.23 -5.78
C GLU A 340 -8.81 -5.42 -5.35
N LEU A 341 -9.09 -5.31 -4.04
CA LEU A 341 -10.44 -5.37 -3.49
C LEU A 341 -11.32 -4.21 -3.99
N VAL A 342 -10.75 -3.03 -4.22
CA VAL A 342 -11.47 -1.92 -4.87
C VAL A 342 -11.74 -2.22 -6.34
N TRP A 343 -10.80 -2.78 -7.10
CA TRP A 343 -11.04 -3.16 -8.49
C TRP A 343 -12.15 -4.21 -8.63
N CYS A 344 -12.17 -5.26 -7.81
CA CYS A 344 -13.27 -6.24 -7.78
C CYS A 344 -14.62 -5.61 -7.41
N VAL A 345 -14.64 -4.59 -6.54
CA VAL A 345 -15.86 -3.83 -6.21
C VAL A 345 -16.30 -2.95 -7.38
N LEU A 346 -15.39 -2.27 -8.06
CA LEU A 346 -15.72 -1.44 -9.21
C LEU A 346 -16.24 -2.28 -10.38
N GLU A 347 -15.60 -3.43 -10.64
CA GLU A 347 -16.06 -4.44 -11.59
C GLU A 347 -17.48 -4.94 -11.25
N HIS A 348 -17.70 -5.42 -10.03
CA HIS A 348 -18.99 -6.01 -9.67
C HIS A 348 -20.11 -4.97 -9.70
N TRP A 349 -19.84 -3.71 -9.35
CA TRP A 349 -20.78 -2.60 -9.50
C TRP A 349 -21.12 -2.34 -10.97
N VAL A 350 -20.11 -2.29 -11.85
CA VAL A 350 -20.31 -2.17 -13.31
C VAL A 350 -21.13 -3.35 -13.87
N LYS A 351 -20.89 -4.58 -13.40
CA LYS A 351 -21.59 -5.79 -13.85
C LYS A 351 -23.02 -5.95 -13.27
N THR A 352 -23.38 -5.23 -12.21
CA THR A 352 -24.71 -5.35 -11.55
C THR A 352 -25.58 -4.10 -11.65
N SER A 353 -24.98 -2.92 -11.85
CA SER A 353 -25.74 -1.70 -12.15
C SER A 353 -26.34 -1.77 -13.56
N LYS A 354 -27.60 -1.36 -13.69
CA LYS A 354 -28.26 -1.22 -15.00
C LYS A 354 -27.64 -0.10 -15.85
N THR A 355 -27.08 0.90 -15.17
CA THR A 355 -26.50 2.13 -15.74
C THR A 355 -25.41 2.62 -14.79
N PRO A 356 -24.19 2.05 -14.81
CA PRO A 356 -23.10 2.56 -13.99
C PRO A 356 -22.73 3.97 -14.45
N SER A 357 -23.01 4.98 -13.64
CA SER A 357 -22.67 6.38 -13.91
C SER A 357 -21.53 6.87 -13.03
N ARG A 358 -20.73 7.79 -13.55
CA ARG A 358 -19.67 8.45 -12.78
C ARG A 358 -20.24 9.19 -11.57
N ASP A 359 -21.38 9.86 -11.73
CA ASP A 359 -22.06 10.62 -10.68
C ASP A 359 -22.50 9.75 -9.50
N ASP A 360 -22.95 8.52 -9.75
CA ASP A 360 -23.33 7.57 -8.69
C ASP A 360 -22.10 7.06 -7.93
N LEU A 361 -20.97 6.83 -8.61
CA LEU A 361 -19.71 6.46 -7.98
C LEU A 361 -19.13 7.61 -7.17
N GLU A 362 -19.11 8.83 -7.71
CA GLU A 362 -18.66 10.03 -6.98
C GLU A 362 -19.55 10.33 -5.77
N ARG A 363 -20.87 10.12 -5.87
CA ARG A 363 -21.79 10.20 -4.73
C ARG A 363 -21.47 9.15 -3.67
N ALA A 364 -21.23 7.90 -4.05
CA ALA A 364 -20.83 6.83 -3.13
C ALA A 364 -19.49 7.12 -2.43
N VAL A 365 -18.52 7.70 -3.15
CA VAL A 365 -17.21 8.15 -2.63
C VAL A 365 -17.37 9.33 -1.66
N HIS A 366 -18.27 10.28 -1.95
CA HIS A 366 -18.62 11.37 -1.03
C HIS A 366 -19.34 10.86 0.23
N GLU A 367 -20.26 9.89 0.10
CA GLU A 367 -21.06 9.30 1.20
C GLU A 367 -20.26 8.43 2.20
N ILE A 368 -19.01 8.06 1.85
CA ILE A 368 -18.03 7.44 2.77
C ILE A 368 -16.97 8.42 3.27
N GLY A 369 -17.01 9.68 2.82
CA GLY A 369 -16.07 10.73 3.21
C GLY A 369 -14.71 10.69 2.50
N ALA A 370 -14.59 9.96 1.39
CA ALA A 370 -13.34 9.83 0.63
C ALA A 370 -13.15 10.97 -0.40
N PHE A 371 -13.46 12.20 0.00
CA PHE A 371 -13.46 13.40 -0.86
C PHE A 371 -12.12 13.62 -1.59
N TYR A 372 -11.02 13.28 -0.92
CA TYR A 372 -9.64 13.41 -1.40
C TYR A 372 -9.32 12.57 -2.66
N VAL A 373 -10.19 11.64 -3.08
CA VAL A 373 -10.04 10.88 -4.33
C VAL A 373 -10.45 11.70 -5.57
N GLN A 374 -11.38 12.65 -5.40
CA GLN A 374 -11.82 13.56 -6.46
C GLN A 374 -10.75 14.59 -6.79
N ASP A 375 -9.94 15.00 -5.81
CA ASP A 375 -8.80 15.89 -5.99
C ASP A 375 -7.78 15.31 -6.99
N GLU A 376 -7.02 16.20 -7.62
CA GLU A 376 -5.83 15.83 -8.37
C GLU A 376 -4.80 15.15 -7.45
N PRO A 377 -3.99 14.20 -7.95
CA PRO A 377 -2.95 13.57 -7.13
C PRO A 377 -1.96 14.61 -6.62
N MET A 378 -1.35 14.37 -5.45
CA MET A 378 -0.34 15.28 -4.92
C MET A 378 0.78 15.53 -5.93
N GLU A 379 1.20 16.77 -6.08
CA GLU A 379 2.28 17.15 -6.98
C GLU A 379 3.54 16.30 -6.70
N PRO A 380 4.26 15.80 -7.73
CA PRO A 380 5.46 14.98 -7.52
C PRO A 380 6.48 15.66 -6.60
N LEU A 381 6.66 16.97 -6.72
CA LEU A 381 7.57 17.77 -5.90
C LEU A 381 7.24 17.70 -4.40
N HIS A 382 5.96 17.81 -4.05
CA HIS A 382 5.48 17.73 -2.67
C HIS A 382 5.65 16.31 -2.09
N ARG A 383 5.41 15.27 -2.90
CA ARG A 383 5.68 13.87 -2.52
C ARG A 383 7.17 13.64 -2.27
N ASP A 384 8.02 14.11 -3.17
CA ASP A 384 9.48 14.07 -3.05
C ASP A 384 10.00 14.73 -1.77
N VAL A 385 9.44 15.88 -1.38
CA VAL A 385 9.80 16.58 -0.15
C VAL A 385 9.36 15.81 1.10
N ILE A 386 8.18 15.18 1.11
CA ILE A 386 7.79 14.24 2.18
C ILE A 386 8.79 13.08 2.25
N HIS A 387 9.02 12.38 1.13
CA HIS A 387 9.87 11.19 1.09
C HIS A 387 11.32 11.48 1.53
N HIS A 388 11.90 12.59 1.07
CA HIS A 388 13.25 13.03 1.47
C HIS A 388 13.34 13.36 2.96
N ASN A 389 12.24 13.79 3.59
CA ASN A 389 12.20 14.19 5.00
C ASN A 389 11.66 13.12 5.96
N LEU A 390 11.24 11.93 5.51
CA LEU A 390 10.59 10.92 6.38
C LEU A 390 11.35 10.64 7.69
N ALA A 391 12.67 10.42 7.62
CA ALA A 391 13.49 10.18 8.82
C ALA A 391 13.53 11.38 9.80
N TYR A 392 13.47 12.61 9.29
CA TYR A 392 13.35 13.82 10.09
C TYR A 392 11.95 13.96 10.68
N LEU A 393 10.91 13.69 9.88
CA LEU A 393 9.51 13.79 10.32
C LEU A 393 9.15 12.75 11.38
N TYR A 394 9.64 11.51 11.28
CA TYR A 394 9.44 10.51 12.34
C TYR A 394 10.02 10.95 13.69
N LYS A 395 11.15 11.67 13.67
CA LYS A 395 11.83 12.16 14.88
C LYS A 395 11.23 13.44 15.45
N GLU A 396 11.03 14.47 14.62
CA GLU A 396 10.69 15.82 15.09
C GLU A 396 9.20 16.18 15.00
N LEU A 397 8.39 15.49 14.19
CA LEU A 397 6.96 15.79 14.10
C LEU A 397 6.27 15.50 15.44
N MET A 398 5.29 16.33 15.81
CA MET A 398 4.40 16.09 16.95
C MET A 398 3.56 14.82 16.75
N SER A 399 2.77 14.43 17.76
CA SER A 399 1.78 13.37 17.56
C SER A 399 0.74 13.79 16.52
N VAL A 400 0.54 12.96 15.49
CA VAL A 400 -0.33 13.26 14.34
C VAL A 400 -1.80 13.50 14.74
N GLU A 401 -2.21 12.99 15.91
CA GLU A 401 -3.53 13.25 16.49
C GLU A 401 -3.83 14.74 16.72
N LEU A 402 -2.80 15.58 16.91
CA LEU A 402 -2.94 17.03 17.05
C LEU A 402 -3.21 17.76 15.72
N LEU A 403 -2.92 17.11 14.59
CA LEU A 403 -3.14 17.65 13.24
C LEU A 403 -4.55 17.31 12.72
N PHE A 404 -5.09 16.15 13.12
CA PHE A 404 -6.35 15.62 12.60
C PHE A 404 -7.54 16.60 12.67
N PRO A 405 -7.78 17.39 13.74
CA PRO A 405 -8.92 18.31 13.77
C PRO A 405 -8.91 19.34 12.63
N GLY A 406 -7.75 19.91 12.30
CA GLY A 406 -7.62 20.87 11.20
C GLY A 406 -7.67 20.20 9.82
N LEU A 407 -7.11 19.00 9.68
CA LEU A 407 -7.18 18.23 8.43
C LEU A 407 -8.61 17.71 8.14
N LEU A 408 -9.36 17.34 9.17
CA LEU A 408 -10.80 17.01 9.09
C LEU A 408 -11.61 18.24 8.70
N GLN A 409 -11.38 19.39 9.34
CA GLN A 409 -12.07 20.65 9.02
C GLN A 409 -11.85 21.07 7.55
N LYS A 410 -10.65 20.86 7.02
CA LYS A 410 -10.29 21.10 5.61
C LYS A 410 -10.71 19.98 4.64
N ARG A 411 -11.36 18.91 5.14
CA ARG A 411 -11.79 17.71 4.39
C ARG A 411 -10.66 16.95 3.66
N VAL A 412 -9.42 17.12 4.10
CA VAL A 412 -8.22 16.45 3.55
C VAL A 412 -8.12 14.99 4.01
N ILE A 413 -8.61 14.70 5.22
CA ILE A 413 -8.65 13.34 5.76
C ILE A 413 -10.09 12.99 6.17
N SER A 414 -10.49 11.73 6.02
CA SER A 414 -11.80 11.25 6.49
C SER A 414 -11.72 10.83 7.97
N GLN A 415 -12.87 10.81 8.65
CA GLN A 415 -12.93 10.30 10.03
C GLN A 415 -12.52 8.81 10.10
N ALA A 416 -12.87 8.02 9.08
CA ALA A 416 -12.47 6.62 8.98
C ALA A 416 -10.94 6.44 8.87
N LEU A 417 -10.25 7.28 8.08
CA LEU A 417 -8.77 7.27 8.04
C LEU A 417 -8.15 7.71 9.37
N VAL A 418 -8.73 8.72 10.04
CA VAL A 418 -8.28 9.17 11.36
C VAL A 418 -8.36 8.02 12.38
N ASP A 419 -9.47 7.29 12.41
CA ASP A 419 -9.65 6.16 13.33
C ASP A 419 -8.82 4.94 12.92
N GLU A 420 -8.63 4.69 11.62
CA GLU A 420 -7.69 3.69 11.10
C GLU A 420 -6.23 3.97 11.52
N ILE A 421 -5.83 5.24 11.67
CA ILE A 421 -4.50 5.59 12.19
C ILE A 421 -4.46 5.44 13.71
N LYS A 422 -5.48 5.90 14.45
CA LYS A 422 -5.53 5.80 15.92
C LYS A 422 -5.41 4.37 16.45
N ILE A 423 -5.84 3.36 15.69
CA ILE A 423 -5.75 1.93 16.04
C ILE A 423 -4.30 1.43 16.17
N CYS A 424 -3.31 2.10 15.55
CA CYS A 424 -1.90 1.74 15.71
C CYS A 424 -1.39 2.03 17.14
N ARG A 425 -0.52 1.15 17.65
CA ARG A 425 -0.21 0.99 19.08
C ARG A 425 0.75 2.03 19.66
N GLY A 426 1.43 2.80 18.81
CA GLY A 426 2.40 3.80 19.25
C GLY A 426 2.52 4.98 18.30
N ASP A 427 2.98 6.13 18.83
CA ASP A 427 3.08 7.37 18.06
C ASP A 427 3.94 7.25 16.79
N SER A 428 5.02 6.46 16.85
CA SER A 428 5.87 6.16 15.68
C SER A 428 5.11 5.40 14.58
N GLU A 429 4.32 4.37 14.95
CA GLU A 429 3.48 3.66 13.98
C GLU A 429 2.42 4.60 13.36
N ARG A 430 1.84 5.48 14.18
CA ARG A 430 0.82 6.45 13.74
C ARG A 430 1.39 7.50 12.78
N LYS A 431 2.60 8.00 13.06
CA LYS A 431 3.38 8.86 12.14
C LYS A 431 3.73 8.13 10.85
N MET A 432 4.23 6.89 10.92
CA MET A 432 4.57 6.07 9.76
C MET A 432 3.35 5.85 8.87
N LYS A 433 2.21 5.47 9.45
CA LYS A 433 0.97 5.22 8.70
C LYS A 433 0.39 6.50 8.11
N PHE A 434 0.35 7.61 8.87
CA PHE A 434 -0.11 8.90 8.37
C PHE A 434 0.76 9.44 7.22
N LEU A 435 2.09 9.44 7.38
CA LEU A 435 3.00 9.96 6.35
C LEU A 435 3.09 9.07 5.11
N ALA A 436 2.77 7.77 5.23
CA ALA A 436 2.58 6.89 4.08
C ALA A 436 1.25 7.15 3.34
N MET A 437 0.17 7.52 4.03
CA MET A 437 -1.10 7.91 3.39
C MET A 437 -1.05 9.31 2.77
N LEU A 438 -0.34 10.26 3.38
CA LEU A 438 -0.40 11.69 3.06
C LEU A 438 -0.22 12.01 1.54
N PRO A 439 0.71 11.37 0.79
CA PRO A 439 0.82 11.49 -0.67
C PRO A 439 -0.47 11.21 -1.48
N ASN A 440 -1.37 10.37 -0.95
CA ASN A 440 -2.57 9.88 -1.62
C ASN A 440 -3.84 10.67 -1.23
N LEU A 441 -3.72 11.69 -0.37
CA LEU A 441 -4.83 12.54 0.09
C LEU A 441 -5.09 13.76 -0.83
N GLY A 442 -4.63 13.69 -2.08
CA GLY A 442 -4.84 14.75 -3.09
C GLY A 442 -3.90 15.96 -2.97
N CYS A 443 -3.99 16.85 -3.96
CA CYS A 443 -3.13 18.03 -4.10
C CYS A 443 -3.22 19.02 -2.92
N ARG A 444 -4.41 19.15 -2.31
CA ARG A 444 -4.64 20.03 -1.15
C ARG A 444 -3.98 19.53 0.14
N ALA A 445 -3.57 18.26 0.20
CA ALA A 445 -3.10 17.66 1.44
C ALA A 445 -1.77 18.23 1.94
N PHE A 446 -0.81 18.51 1.05
CA PHE A 446 0.49 19.04 1.48
C PHE A 446 0.38 20.48 2.02
N PRO A 447 -0.26 21.46 1.33
CA PRO A 447 -0.50 22.78 1.91
C PRO A 447 -1.26 22.75 3.23
N ALA A 448 -2.32 21.92 3.32
CA ALA A 448 -3.10 21.79 4.55
C ALA A 448 -2.29 21.21 5.73
N PHE A 449 -1.44 20.22 5.46
CA PHE A 449 -0.50 19.64 6.43
C PHE A 449 0.56 20.66 6.88
N ILE A 450 1.18 21.38 5.94
CA ILE A 450 2.15 22.44 6.27
C ILE A 450 1.54 23.50 7.18
N GLU A 451 0.29 23.91 6.93
CA GLU A 451 -0.38 24.90 7.77
C GLU A 451 -0.70 24.38 9.19
N GLU A 452 -1.24 23.16 9.33
CA GLU A 452 -1.50 22.59 10.67
C GLU A 452 -0.20 22.31 11.44
N VAL A 453 0.89 21.97 10.75
CA VAL A 453 2.21 21.86 11.35
C VAL A 453 2.74 23.25 11.74
N ASP A 454 2.61 24.29 10.92
CA ASP A 454 3.14 25.64 11.22
C ASP A 454 2.48 26.27 12.45
N ARG A 455 1.18 26.02 12.64
CA ARG A 455 0.39 26.45 13.82
C ARG A 455 0.92 25.91 15.16
N ARG A 456 1.68 24.80 15.17
CA ARG A 456 2.09 24.07 16.39
C ARG A 456 3.60 23.77 16.49
N GLN A 457 4.27 23.60 15.36
CA GLN A 457 5.71 23.33 15.18
C GLN A 457 6.24 24.04 13.93
N ARG A 458 6.26 25.38 13.97
CA ARG A 458 6.82 26.22 12.90
C ARG A 458 8.15 25.75 12.32
N HIS A 459 9.06 25.21 13.13
CA HIS A 459 10.37 24.74 12.65
C HIS A 459 10.27 23.53 11.69
N VAL A 460 9.32 22.61 11.90
CA VAL A 460 9.09 21.47 10.98
C VAL A 460 8.48 21.98 9.68
N ALA A 461 7.47 22.85 9.76
CA ALA A 461 6.84 23.44 8.57
C ALA A 461 7.82 24.31 7.78
N GLN A 462 8.60 25.16 8.44
CA GLN A 462 9.64 25.99 7.82
C GLN A 462 10.66 25.13 7.06
N LYS A 463 11.19 24.06 7.67
CA LYS A 463 12.13 23.18 6.97
C LYS A 463 11.51 22.57 5.70
N LEU A 464 10.26 22.09 5.77
CA LEU A 464 9.58 21.56 4.59
C LEU A 464 9.34 22.63 3.51
N ARG A 465 9.02 23.88 3.88
CA ARG A 465 8.94 25.01 2.93
C ARG A 465 10.31 25.30 2.28
N GLU A 466 11.38 25.31 3.07
CA GLU A 466 12.77 25.47 2.59
C GLU A 466 13.18 24.32 1.65
N ASP A 467 12.72 23.09 1.88
CA ASP A 467 12.96 21.95 1.00
C ASP A 467 12.21 22.03 -0.34
N VAL A 468 10.98 22.58 -0.37
CA VAL A 468 10.26 22.85 -1.64
C VAL A 468 10.95 23.97 -2.42
N ALA A 469 11.27 25.09 -1.75
CA ALA A 469 11.95 26.23 -2.36
C ALA A 469 13.34 25.87 -2.91
N ARG A 470 14.13 25.07 -2.18
CA ARG A 470 15.45 24.56 -2.65
C ARG A 470 15.36 23.64 -3.87
N ARG A 471 14.18 23.11 -4.18
CA ARG A 471 13.90 22.29 -5.36
C ARG A 471 13.22 23.06 -6.50
N GLY A 472 13.02 24.37 -6.34
CA GLY A 472 12.45 25.25 -7.37
C GLY A 472 10.93 25.29 -7.42
N GLY A 473 10.23 24.83 -6.39
CA GLY A 473 8.80 25.05 -6.24
C GLY A 473 8.49 26.29 -5.42
N ASP A 474 7.54 27.10 -5.89
CA ASP A 474 6.89 28.11 -5.07
C ASP A 474 5.70 27.47 -4.36
N LEU A 475 5.77 27.38 -3.02
CA LEU A 475 4.56 27.19 -2.23
C LEU A 475 3.77 28.49 -2.30
N VAL A 476 2.74 28.50 -3.15
CA VAL A 476 1.68 29.51 -3.14
C VAL A 476 1.16 29.61 -1.71
N GLU A 477 1.45 30.71 -1.01
CA GLU A 477 0.84 30.95 0.29
C GLU A 477 -0.68 30.94 0.07
N PRO A 478 -1.45 30.17 0.85
CA PRO A 478 -2.90 30.12 0.66
C PRO A 478 -3.42 31.55 0.78
N GLU A 479 -4.04 32.04 -0.30
CA GLU A 479 -4.45 33.44 -0.41
C GLU A 479 -5.18 33.83 0.86
N LYS A 480 -4.62 34.79 1.62
CA LYS A 480 -5.23 35.24 2.88
C LYS A 480 -6.67 35.59 2.54
N PRO A 481 -7.67 34.87 3.09
CA PRO A 481 -9.03 34.97 2.61
C PRO A 481 -9.40 36.44 2.68
N MET A 482 -9.67 37.04 1.51
CA MET A 482 -9.90 38.48 1.44
C MET A 482 -11.02 38.77 2.44
N VAL A 483 -10.70 39.59 3.44
CA VAL A 483 -11.67 40.01 4.43
C VAL A 483 -12.61 40.94 3.68
N ASN A 484 -13.64 40.34 3.09
CA ASN A 484 -14.77 41.02 2.50
C ASN A 484 -15.40 41.79 3.64
N THR A 485 -15.02 43.07 3.77
CA THR A 485 -15.51 43.98 4.79
C THR A 485 -17.03 43.94 4.72
N GLU A 486 -17.67 43.38 5.75
CA GLU A 486 -19.11 43.15 5.73
C GLU A 486 -19.83 44.48 5.55
N THR A 487 -20.37 44.71 4.36
CA THR A 487 -21.22 45.86 4.09
C THR A 487 -22.46 45.73 4.97
N GLN A 488 -22.50 46.49 6.06
CA GLN A 488 -23.59 46.46 7.01
C GLN A 488 -24.93 46.63 6.27
N PRO A 489 -25.95 45.79 6.55
CA PRO A 489 -27.26 45.96 5.93
C PRO A 489 -27.90 47.26 6.46
N CYS A 490 -27.85 48.32 5.65
CA CYS A 490 -28.55 49.56 5.93
C CYS A 490 -30.05 49.27 6.10
N GLN A 491 -30.63 49.69 7.23
CA GLN A 491 -32.05 49.51 7.48
C GLN A 491 -32.86 50.39 6.51
N HIS A 492 -33.63 49.76 5.62
CA HIS A 492 -34.63 50.47 4.83
C HIS A 492 -35.77 50.96 5.74
N GLN A 493 -35.81 52.26 6.01
CA GLN A 493 -37.04 52.94 6.39
C GLN A 493 -37.81 53.38 5.14
N VAL A 494 -39.13 53.46 5.28
CA VAL A 494 -40.07 53.71 4.17
C VAL A 494 -40.06 55.20 3.78
N PRO A 495 -39.93 55.54 2.48
CA PRO A 495 -40.19 56.89 1.99
C PRO A 495 -41.68 57.09 1.69
N SER A 496 -42.26 58.18 2.20
CA SER A 496 -43.58 58.67 1.82
C SER A 496 -43.48 60.10 1.30
N GLY A 497 -44.22 60.42 0.23
CA GLY A 497 -44.50 61.81 -0.17
C GLY A 497 -43.55 62.47 -1.18
N GLU A 498 -43.75 62.15 -2.46
CA GLU A 498 -43.88 63.10 -3.58
C GLU A 498 -42.73 64.07 -3.99
N PRO A 499 -42.77 64.63 -5.23
CA PRO A 499 -41.54 64.95 -5.96
C PRO A 499 -41.32 66.43 -6.31
N GLN A 500 -40.06 66.83 -6.56
CA GLN A 500 -39.74 67.94 -7.47
C GLN A 500 -38.47 67.70 -8.32
N ASN A 501 -38.64 67.93 -9.63
CA ASN A 501 -37.71 68.53 -10.60
C ASN A 501 -36.24 68.07 -10.71
N CYS A 502 -35.96 67.48 -11.88
CA CYS A 502 -34.92 67.86 -12.85
C CYS A 502 -33.56 68.42 -12.37
N VAL A 503 -32.47 67.83 -12.88
CA VAL A 503 -31.68 68.43 -13.99
C VAL A 503 -30.73 67.37 -14.60
N ILE A 504 -30.47 67.47 -15.91
CA ILE A 504 -29.48 66.67 -16.65
C ILE A 504 -28.11 67.39 -16.59
N ASN A 505 -27.01 66.66 -16.41
CA ASN A 505 -25.77 66.91 -17.16
C ASN A 505 -24.71 65.80 -17.01
N ASP A 506 -23.90 65.68 -18.06
CA ASP A 506 -22.80 64.74 -18.24
C ASP A 506 -21.46 65.24 -17.64
N CYS A 507 -20.39 64.52 -18.02
CA CYS A 507 -18.98 64.91 -18.04
C CYS A 507 -18.10 64.61 -16.82
N SER A 508 -17.48 63.43 -16.89
CA SER A 508 -16.07 63.28 -17.29
C SER A 508 -14.96 64.09 -16.59
N THR A 509 -13.90 63.35 -16.25
CA THR A 509 -12.48 63.79 -16.20
C THR A 509 -12.07 64.93 -15.26
N SER A 510 -11.18 64.60 -14.32
CA SER A 510 -9.81 65.15 -14.39
C SER A 510 -8.82 64.30 -13.59
N GLU A 511 -7.57 64.25 -14.05
CA GLU A 511 -6.44 63.81 -13.24
C GLU A 511 -6.18 64.82 -12.10
N ASN A 512 -5.55 64.37 -11.01
CA ASN A 512 -4.49 65.21 -10.45
C ASN A 512 -3.42 64.44 -9.66
N ARG A 513 -2.15 64.80 -9.89
CA ARG A 513 -0.97 64.22 -9.24
C ARG A 513 -0.71 64.91 -7.91
N ARG A 514 -0.52 64.17 -6.80
CA ARG A 514 0.30 64.63 -5.66
C ARG A 514 1.13 63.52 -5.00
N ARG A 515 2.42 63.47 -5.39
CA ARG A 515 3.56 63.19 -4.46
C ARG A 515 3.88 64.53 -3.73
N PRO A 516 4.58 64.59 -2.57
CA PRO A 516 5.72 63.78 -2.13
C PRO A 516 5.46 63.12 -0.73
N THR A 517 6.40 62.50 0.02
CA THR A 517 7.76 62.92 0.42
C THR A 517 8.64 61.72 0.82
N GLN A 518 9.95 61.81 0.56
CA GLN A 518 10.95 60.84 1.03
C GLN A 518 11.43 61.18 2.46
N LEU A 519 11.76 60.16 3.26
CA LEU A 519 12.46 60.35 4.54
C LEU A 519 13.71 59.45 4.61
N ASN A 520 14.87 60.10 4.68
CA ASN A 520 16.17 59.42 4.80
C ASN A 520 16.43 59.03 6.26
N VAL A 521 16.88 57.79 6.50
CA VAL A 521 17.52 57.39 7.77
C VAL A 521 18.92 56.86 7.47
N LYS A 522 19.93 57.41 8.16
CA LYS A 522 21.35 57.17 7.85
C LYS A 522 21.85 55.84 8.41
N LYS A 523 22.72 55.16 7.65
CA LYS A 523 23.61 54.10 8.15
C LYS A 523 24.40 54.60 9.37
N ARG A 524 24.59 53.75 10.38
CA ARG A 524 25.62 53.95 11.42
C ARG A 524 26.36 52.63 11.67
N ILE A 525 27.65 52.61 11.34
CA ILE A 525 28.55 51.50 11.60
C ILE A 525 29.22 51.74 12.96
N ARG A 526 29.35 50.69 13.79
CA ARG A 526 30.36 50.63 14.85
C ARG A 526 31.03 49.24 14.85
N LYS A 527 32.36 49.23 14.89
CA LYS A 527 33.16 48.03 15.20
C LYS A 527 33.25 47.86 16.72
N GLY A 528 33.34 46.61 17.14
CA GLY A 528 33.20 46.21 18.55
C GLY A 528 34.41 46.42 19.45
N THR A 529 34.30 45.76 20.60
CA THR A 529 35.36 45.33 21.51
C THR A 529 34.95 43.98 22.10
N GLN A 530 35.92 43.11 22.38
CA GLN A 530 35.73 42.00 23.32
C GLN A 530 35.88 42.54 24.73
N ASP A 531 35.15 42.01 25.71
CA ASP A 531 35.70 41.87 27.06
C ASP A 531 34.99 40.79 27.91
N LYS A 532 35.60 40.44 29.05
CA LYS A 532 35.22 39.29 29.91
C LYS A 532 34.37 39.72 31.11
N VAL A 533 33.33 38.95 31.43
CA VAL A 533 32.68 38.91 32.77
C VAL A 533 32.09 37.50 33.03
N PRO A 534 31.81 37.09 34.29
CA PRO A 534 32.05 35.70 34.71
C PRO A 534 30.80 34.88 35.10
N MET A 535 31.02 33.62 35.51
CA MET A 535 30.00 32.76 36.14
C MET A 535 29.48 33.36 37.48
N PRO A 536 28.17 33.23 37.77
CA PRO A 536 27.66 33.31 39.13
C PRO A 536 27.73 31.93 39.82
N THR A 537 28.25 31.87 41.04
CA THR A 537 28.17 30.69 41.91
C THR A 537 27.13 30.87 43.01
N GLY A 538 26.46 29.76 43.36
CA GLY A 538 25.49 29.69 44.46
C GLY A 538 24.06 29.41 43.99
N LYS A 539 23.18 28.84 44.84
CA LYS A 539 23.41 28.33 46.21
C LYS A 539 22.35 27.27 46.50
N LEU A 540 22.75 26.12 47.06
CA LEU A 540 21.81 25.13 47.58
C LEU A 540 21.01 25.72 48.75
N ARG A 541 19.69 25.50 48.75
CA ARG A 541 18.84 25.55 49.94
C ARG A 541 17.79 24.46 49.84
N ASN A 542 17.81 23.53 50.80
CA ASN A 542 16.71 22.61 51.04
C ASN A 542 15.56 23.40 51.69
N MET A 543 14.33 23.08 51.33
CA MET A 543 13.18 23.18 52.23
C MET A 543 12.27 21.97 51.97
N GLU A 544 12.20 21.10 52.98
CA GLU A 544 11.09 20.16 53.14
C GLU A 544 9.90 20.92 53.74
N GLY A 545 8.65 20.52 53.45
CA GLY A 545 7.51 21.04 54.20
C GLY A 545 6.13 20.91 53.55
N ALA A 546 5.16 20.59 54.41
CA ALA A 546 3.71 20.81 54.25
C ALA A 546 2.99 20.14 53.06
N LEU A 547 2.45 18.94 53.35
CA LEU A 547 1.12 18.54 52.88
C LEU A 547 0.08 19.59 53.26
N VAL A 548 -0.74 20.03 52.30
CA VAL A 548 -2.15 20.45 52.54
C VAL A 548 -2.98 19.96 51.36
N SER A 549 -4.01 19.17 51.63
CA SER A 549 -5.04 18.84 50.63
C SER A 549 -5.98 20.03 50.48
N ALA A 550 -6.27 20.42 49.24
CA ALA A 550 -7.38 21.31 48.92
C ALA A 550 -8.37 20.56 48.04
N GLU A 551 -9.56 20.30 48.58
CA GLU A 551 -10.70 19.78 47.81
C GLU A 551 -11.20 20.90 46.87
N SER A 552 -11.85 20.52 45.77
CA SER A 552 -12.45 21.48 44.84
C SER A 552 -13.62 20.81 44.14
N ASP A 553 -14.81 21.38 44.33
CA ASP A 553 -16.09 20.78 43.95
C ASP A 553 -16.22 20.55 42.44
N SER A 554 -16.78 19.39 42.08
CA SER A 554 -17.26 19.12 40.72
C SER A 554 -18.76 18.86 40.78
N SER A 555 -19.54 19.80 40.24
CA SER A 555 -20.98 19.85 40.39
C SER A 555 -21.69 18.62 39.82
N HIS A 556 -22.64 18.07 40.57
CA HIS A 556 -23.61 17.11 40.03
C HIS A 556 -24.43 17.73 38.89
N LEU A 557 -24.51 17.03 37.76
CA LEU A 557 -25.54 17.25 36.75
C LEU A 557 -26.34 15.95 36.56
N THR A 558 -27.46 15.85 37.27
CA THR A 558 -28.44 14.78 37.11
C THR A 558 -29.28 15.01 35.86
N MET A 559 -29.21 14.10 34.89
CA MET A 559 -30.24 13.94 33.87
C MET A 559 -31.28 12.93 34.35
N ALA A 560 -32.55 13.31 34.35
CA ALA A 560 -33.63 12.49 34.87
C ALA A 560 -34.04 11.39 33.87
N ASN A 561 -34.26 10.18 34.38
CA ASN A 561 -35.19 9.26 33.74
C ASN A 561 -36.62 9.80 33.91
N ASN A 562 -37.46 9.63 32.90
CA ASN A 562 -38.91 9.58 33.10
C ASN A 562 -39.54 8.67 32.03
N ASP A 563 -40.69 8.12 32.37
CA ASP A 563 -41.18 6.86 31.79
C ASP A 563 -42.01 6.98 30.51
N GLN A 564 -41.99 5.86 29.76
CA GLN A 564 -43.10 5.19 29.05
C GLN A 564 -44.29 6.02 28.52
N GLN A 565 -44.66 5.75 27.26
CA GLN A 565 -46.05 5.37 26.99
C GLN A 565 -46.20 4.45 25.77
N LEU A 566 -47.21 3.58 25.80
CA LEU A 566 -47.61 2.71 24.70
C LEU A 566 -48.56 3.46 23.77
N CYS A 567 -48.53 3.13 22.47
CA CYS A 567 -49.71 3.21 21.61
C CYS A 567 -49.75 2.02 20.64
N THR A 568 -50.68 1.10 20.89
CA THR A 568 -51.14 0.08 19.94
C THR A 568 -52.38 0.60 19.22
N VAL A 569 -52.45 0.50 17.89
CA VAL A 569 -53.69 0.74 17.13
C VAL A 569 -53.85 -0.36 16.08
N ASN A 570 -54.93 -1.12 16.19
CA ASN A 570 -55.57 -1.82 15.08
C ASN A 570 -56.82 -0.98 14.69
N GLY A 571 -57.26 -1.04 13.43
CA GLY A 571 -58.48 -0.33 13.02
C GLY A 571 -58.65 -0.21 11.51
N ASP A 572 -59.40 -1.15 10.96
CA ASP A 572 -59.75 -1.37 9.56
C ASP A 572 -60.62 -0.25 8.89
N ASP A 573 -61.06 -0.56 7.67
CA ASP A 573 -62.19 0.00 6.91
C ASP A 573 -62.11 1.42 6.30
N ALA A 574 -61.86 1.44 4.98
CA ALA A 574 -62.65 2.24 4.03
C ALA A 574 -62.69 1.54 2.65
N SER A 575 -63.86 1.51 2.00
CA SER A 575 -64.09 0.83 0.70
C SER A 575 -64.48 1.81 -0.41
N GLY A 576 -64.30 1.44 -1.69
CA GLY A 576 -64.90 2.21 -2.79
C GLY A 576 -64.45 1.86 -4.22
N ASN A 577 -65.44 1.54 -5.07
CA ASN A 577 -65.45 1.54 -6.56
C ASN A 577 -64.43 0.62 -7.30
N ARG A 578 -64.88 -0.40 -8.04
CA ARG A 578 -65.66 -0.43 -9.31
C ARG A 578 -64.93 0.10 -10.54
N GLN A 579 -64.56 -0.80 -11.46
CA GLN A 579 -65.29 -0.95 -12.74
C GLN A 579 -64.99 -2.31 -13.42
N ILE A 580 -65.67 -2.61 -14.54
CA ILE A 580 -65.76 -3.94 -15.18
C ILE A 580 -65.54 -3.79 -16.70
N LEU A 581 -64.68 -4.65 -17.28
CA LEU A 581 -64.58 -5.09 -18.69
C LEU A 581 -63.31 -5.97 -18.78
N ASN A 582 -63.26 -7.27 -19.07
CA ASN A 582 -64.10 -8.28 -19.75
C ASN A 582 -63.77 -8.49 -21.25
N GLN A 583 -63.53 -9.77 -21.62
CA GLN A 583 -63.45 -10.39 -22.96
C GLN A 583 -62.29 -10.05 -23.93
N ASN A 584 -61.38 -11.02 -24.10
CA ASN A 584 -61.08 -11.78 -25.35
C ASN A 584 -59.80 -12.65 -25.16
N GLY A 585 -59.61 -13.84 -25.74
CA GLY A 585 -60.52 -14.72 -26.50
C GLY A 585 -59.77 -15.61 -27.52
N ASN A 586 -59.83 -16.95 -27.37
CA ASN A 586 -59.46 -18.00 -28.36
C ASN A 586 -57.93 -18.09 -28.73
N GLU A 587 -57.31 -19.13 -29.35
CA GLU A 587 -57.53 -20.57 -29.67
C GLU A 587 -56.23 -21.18 -30.29
N GLN A 588 -55.95 -22.48 -30.55
CA GLN A 588 -56.53 -23.80 -30.17
C GLN A 588 -55.46 -24.95 -30.29
N ASN A 589 -55.42 -25.89 -29.33
CA ASN A 589 -55.23 -27.36 -29.46
C ASN A 589 -54.02 -28.07 -30.18
N VAL A 590 -54.04 -29.41 -29.98
CA VAL A 590 -53.32 -30.54 -30.67
C VAL A 590 -51.95 -30.94 -30.07
N LEU A 591 -51.77 -31.97 -29.21
CA LEU A 591 -52.10 -33.43 -29.17
C LEU A 591 -50.99 -34.39 -29.67
N ARG A 592 -50.29 -35.04 -28.72
CA ARG A 592 -50.15 -36.53 -28.53
C ARG A 592 -49.03 -36.82 -27.50
N GLN A 593 -49.30 -37.44 -26.35
CA GLN A 593 -49.54 -38.88 -26.10
C GLN A 593 -48.35 -39.83 -26.32
N ARG A 594 -47.72 -40.32 -25.23
CA ARG A 594 -47.70 -41.74 -24.75
C ARG A 594 -46.71 -41.89 -23.56
N ARG A 595 -47.16 -42.33 -22.37
CA ARG A 595 -47.18 -43.72 -21.83
C ARG A 595 -45.81 -44.21 -21.31
N VAL A 596 -45.69 -44.97 -20.20
CA VAL A 596 -46.60 -45.28 -19.06
C VAL A 596 -45.80 -45.96 -17.92
N ASN A 597 -46.45 -46.30 -16.80
CA ASN A 597 -45.94 -46.91 -15.55
C ASN A 597 -45.22 -45.92 -14.60
N CYS A 598 -45.52 -45.81 -13.30
CA CYS A 598 -45.97 -46.77 -12.25
C CYS A 598 -44.81 -47.65 -11.71
N ALA A 599 -44.73 -47.96 -10.41
CA ALA A 599 -45.76 -47.86 -9.38
C ALA A 599 -45.23 -47.53 -7.95
N SER A 600 -46.15 -47.08 -7.08
CA SER A 600 -46.44 -47.54 -5.69
C SER A 600 -45.32 -47.74 -4.65
N SER A 601 -45.51 -47.45 -3.35
CA SER A 601 -46.64 -46.83 -2.62
C SER A 601 -46.23 -46.54 -1.16
N ASN A 602 -46.99 -45.65 -0.48
CA ASN A 602 -47.37 -45.62 0.96
C ASN A 602 -46.36 -46.07 2.04
N THR A 603 -46.27 -45.39 3.19
CA THR A 603 -47.37 -45.34 4.20
C THR A 603 -47.17 -44.20 5.21
N LEU A 604 -48.26 -43.79 5.88
CA LEU A 604 -48.31 -42.81 6.97
C LEU A 604 -47.42 -43.21 8.17
N MET A 605 -46.98 -42.22 8.97
CA MET A 605 -47.46 -42.09 10.35
C MET A 605 -47.14 -40.72 10.98
N GLN A 606 -47.79 -40.42 12.10
CA GLN A 606 -47.66 -39.17 12.88
C GLN A 606 -46.46 -39.24 13.85
N GLY A 607 -45.91 -38.08 14.23
CA GLY A 607 -44.91 -37.99 15.31
C GLY A 607 -44.57 -36.55 15.69
N GLY A 608 -44.71 -36.19 16.97
CA GLY A 608 -44.48 -34.82 17.46
C GLY A 608 -43.00 -34.51 17.73
N ALA A 609 -42.58 -33.26 17.47
CA ALA A 609 -41.20 -32.81 17.69
C ALA A 609 -40.93 -32.45 19.16
N HIS A 610 -40.23 -33.33 19.89
CA HIS A 610 -39.67 -32.99 21.20
C HIS A 610 -38.43 -32.11 21.07
N ILE A 611 -38.42 -30.96 21.77
CA ILE A 611 -37.25 -30.07 21.85
C ILE A 611 -36.22 -30.68 22.81
N VAL A 612 -35.16 -31.28 22.26
CA VAL A 612 -34.02 -31.80 23.04
C VAL A 612 -32.92 -30.72 23.14
N ARG A 613 -32.62 -30.28 24.36
CA ARG A 613 -31.53 -29.32 24.63
C ARG A 613 -30.16 -30.00 24.53
N VAL A 614 -29.27 -29.47 23.70
CA VAL A 614 -27.86 -29.92 23.62
C VAL A 614 -27.04 -29.29 24.77
N PRO A 615 -26.37 -30.09 25.63
CA PRO A 615 -25.48 -29.57 26.67
C PRO A 615 -24.11 -29.14 26.12
N ARG A 616 -23.58 -28.02 26.65
CA ARG A 616 -22.24 -27.50 26.27
C ARG A 616 -21.12 -28.38 26.84
N ASN A 617 -20.29 -28.96 25.98
CA ASN A 617 -19.09 -29.70 26.39
C ASN A 617 -18.03 -28.77 27.01
N ARG A 618 -17.59 -29.07 28.25
CA ARG A 618 -16.45 -28.42 28.91
C ARG A 618 -15.12 -28.94 28.32
N ARG A 619 -14.23 -28.04 27.91
CA ARG A 619 -12.84 -28.40 27.54
C ARG A 619 -12.11 -28.97 28.76
N ARG A 620 -11.65 -30.23 28.69
CA ARG A 620 -10.63 -30.77 29.62
C ARG A 620 -9.25 -30.31 29.16
N ARG A 621 -8.32 -30.08 30.10
CA ARG A 621 -6.89 -29.93 29.80
C ARG A 621 -6.28 -31.29 29.46
N PRO A 622 -5.28 -31.38 28.56
CA PRO A 622 -4.42 -32.56 28.50
C PRO A 622 -3.59 -32.67 29.78
N GLN A 623 -3.25 -33.90 30.18
CA GLN A 623 -2.19 -34.13 31.16
C GLN A 623 -0.85 -34.24 30.44
N GLU A 624 0.21 -33.71 31.05
CA GLU A 624 1.57 -33.96 30.61
C GLU A 624 1.93 -35.43 30.85
N THR A 625 2.70 -36.03 29.93
CA THR A 625 3.19 -37.41 30.08
C THR A 625 4.70 -37.40 30.23
N GLU A 626 5.14 -37.85 31.40
CA GLU A 626 6.53 -37.90 31.84
C GLU A 626 7.35 -38.85 30.97
N LYS A 627 8.51 -38.39 30.46
CA LYS A 627 9.43 -39.21 29.65
C LYS A 627 10.90 -39.00 30.03
N ASN A 628 11.38 -39.91 30.88
CA ASN A 628 12.72 -40.50 30.89
C ASN A 628 13.90 -39.60 30.51
N ARG A 629 14.57 -39.05 31.54
CA ARG A 629 15.99 -38.73 31.44
C ARG A 629 16.78 -40.03 31.22
N LYS A 630 17.71 -40.05 30.26
CA LYS A 630 18.86 -40.97 30.25
C LYS A 630 20.13 -40.16 30.47
N CYS A 631 20.96 -40.58 31.41
CA CYS A 631 22.26 -39.97 31.65
C CYS A 631 23.25 -40.44 30.57
N CYS A 632 24.05 -39.52 30.04
CA CYS A 632 25.35 -39.86 29.46
C CYS A 632 26.40 -39.66 30.55
N VAL A 633 27.10 -40.74 30.93
CA VAL A 633 28.33 -40.64 31.71
C VAL A 633 29.45 -40.24 30.75
N VAL A 634 30.33 -39.33 31.17
CA VAL A 634 31.56 -39.00 30.46
C VAL A 634 32.73 -39.72 31.12
N SER A 635 33.59 -40.30 30.29
CA SER A 635 34.92 -40.81 30.61
C SER A 635 35.77 -40.72 29.35
#